data_AF-A0A9W6WC85-F1
#
_entry.id   AF-A0A9W6WC85-F1
#
_cell.length_a   1.000
_cell.length_b   1.000
_cell.length_c   1.000
_cell.angle_alpha   90.00
_cell.angle_beta   90.00
_cell.angle_gamma   90.00
#
_symmetry.space_group_name_H-M   'P 1'
#
loop_
_entity.id
_entity.type
_entity.pdbx_description
1 polymer ?
#
loop_
_entity_poly.entity_id
_entity_poly.type
_entity_poly.pdbx_seq_one_letter_code
_entity_poly.pdbx_strand_id
1 'polypeptide(L)'
;MTKEISTCNDLFDLDQCLEKLYKGQLLSEPIVDQLCFKLKELLIKESNIVHIQTPVTVVGDIHGQFYDLLEIFKIGGFPPNTNYLFLGDYVDRGYHSIETITLLIVLKLKYPNRINLIRGNHESRQITTNYGFYTECLTKYGSGSKIWSILTDLFDYLILSAIIDNQLFCVHGGLSPNVQTIDSILVIDRFKEIPHDGPMADLVWSDPDLELLNFRISSRGAGYQFGVNVVNKFLTINKFERIYRAHQLCNEGYQTFWKGKVNTVWSAPNYCYRCGNKASILELFDKDNFRFNVFDASPESDKEYFKLINGADENGGMNGTASLGINSNLDEQSFKDLLYDNTSNNFIRRAPYVEYFM
;
A
#
# COMPACT_ATOMS: atom_id res chain seq x y z
N MET A 1 12.90 -33.96 31.02
CA MET A 1 12.80 -32.54 31.42
C MET A 1 13.14 -31.67 30.23
N THR A 2 12.17 -31.50 29.34
CA THR A 2 12.19 -30.50 28.26
C THR A 2 11.81 -29.17 28.90
N LYS A 3 12.78 -28.25 29.02
CA LYS A 3 12.50 -26.87 29.43
C LYS A 3 11.68 -26.21 28.33
N GLU A 4 10.45 -25.85 28.68
CA GLU A 4 9.66 -24.86 27.95
C GLU A 4 10.51 -23.59 27.79
N ILE A 5 10.68 -23.17 26.54
CA ILE A 5 11.23 -21.86 26.22
C ILE A 5 10.12 -20.87 26.59
N SER A 6 10.31 -20.12 27.68
CA SER A 6 9.38 -19.08 28.10
C SER A 6 9.20 -18.08 26.95
N THR A 7 7.99 -18.01 26.41
CA THR A 7 7.55 -16.93 25.54
C THR A 7 7.70 -15.62 26.30
N CYS A 8 8.49 -14.69 25.76
CA CYS A 8 8.53 -13.31 26.24
C CYS A 8 7.09 -12.80 26.22
N ASN A 9 6.59 -12.26 27.33
CA ASN A 9 5.29 -11.60 27.37
C ASN A 9 5.32 -10.43 26.38
N ASP A 10 4.77 -10.61 25.19
CA ASP A 10 4.64 -9.53 24.22
C ASP A 10 3.82 -8.40 24.88
N LEU A 11 4.33 -7.17 24.78
CA LEU A 11 3.76 -5.97 25.42
C LEU A 11 2.37 -5.58 24.89
N PHE A 12 1.86 -6.28 23.88
CA PHE A 12 0.64 -5.97 23.17
C PHE A 12 -0.02 -7.23 22.62
N ASP A 13 -1.34 -7.17 22.48
CA ASP A 13 -2.15 -8.18 21.81
C ASP A 13 -2.52 -7.65 20.41
N LEU A 14 -2.20 -8.42 19.36
CA LEU A 14 -2.47 -8.04 17.98
C LEU A 14 -3.98 -7.83 17.72
N ASP A 15 -4.85 -8.60 18.39
CA ASP A 15 -6.30 -8.44 18.24
C ASP A 15 -6.79 -7.10 18.80
N GLN A 16 -6.29 -6.73 19.98
CA GLN A 16 -6.59 -5.42 20.59
C GLN A 16 -6.02 -4.26 19.77
N CYS A 17 -4.83 -4.43 19.18
CA CYS A 17 -4.26 -3.45 18.26
C CYS A 17 -5.16 -3.27 17.03
N LEU A 18 -5.60 -4.36 16.40
CA LEU A 18 -6.52 -4.29 15.25
C LEU A 18 -7.83 -3.62 15.61
N GLU A 19 -8.44 -3.95 16.75
CA GLU A 19 -9.70 -3.35 17.17
C GLU A 19 -9.60 -1.82 17.27
N LYS A 20 -8.50 -1.31 17.85
CA LYS A 20 -8.23 0.13 17.92
C LYS A 20 -7.98 0.73 16.54
N LEU A 21 -7.14 0.09 15.74
CA LEU A 21 -6.76 0.60 14.43
C LEU A 21 -7.94 0.65 13.46
N TYR A 22 -8.82 -0.36 13.45
CA TYR A 22 -10.05 -0.33 12.64
C TYR A 22 -11.00 0.82 13.00
N LYS A 23 -10.90 1.35 14.23
CA LYS A 23 -11.63 2.55 14.69
C LYS A 23 -10.88 3.86 14.40
N GLY A 24 -9.76 3.80 13.66
CA GLY A 24 -8.89 4.95 13.38
C GLY A 24 -8.13 5.46 14.61
N GLN A 25 -8.00 4.66 15.67
CA GLN A 25 -7.31 5.07 16.89
C GLN A 25 -5.82 4.81 16.80
N LEU A 26 -5.03 5.81 17.22
CA LEU A 26 -3.57 5.70 17.28
C LEU A 26 -3.12 4.73 18.39
N LEU A 27 -2.10 3.93 18.07
CA LEU A 27 -1.39 3.14 19.07
C LEU A 27 -0.32 4.00 19.75
N SER A 28 0.04 3.68 21.00
CA SER A 28 1.12 4.41 21.67
C SER A 28 2.48 4.14 21.02
N GLU A 29 3.40 5.12 21.08
CA GLU A 29 4.74 5.00 20.49
C GLU A 29 5.49 3.71 20.91
N PRO A 30 5.49 3.29 22.19
CA PRO A 30 6.14 2.04 22.59
C PRO A 30 5.53 0.79 21.94
N ILE A 31 4.21 0.78 21.67
CA ILE A 31 3.55 -0.33 20.99
C ILE A 31 3.97 -0.34 19.51
N VAL A 32 3.98 0.82 18.84
CA VAL A 32 4.40 0.91 17.44
C VAL A 32 5.86 0.51 17.26
N ASP A 33 6.74 0.92 18.17
CA ASP A 33 8.16 0.52 18.15
C ASP A 33 8.32 -1.01 18.23
N GLN A 34 7.62 -1.66 19.16
CA GLN A 34 7.65 -3.11 19.30
C GLN A 34 7.04 -3.84 18.10
N LEU A 35 5.93 -3.34 17.53
CA LEU A 35 5.35 -3.86 16.29
C LEU A 35 6.36 -3.78 15.12
N CYS A 36 7.02 -2.63 14.96
CA CYS A 36 8.04 -2.44 13.93
C CYS A 36 9.23 -3.38 14.14
N PHE A 37 9.68 -3.55 15.39
CA PHE A 37 10.75 -4.49 15.74
C PHE A 37 10.39 -5.93 15.33
N LYS A 38 9.21 -6.42 15.72
CA LYS A 38 8.73 -7.76 15.36
C LYS A 38 8.58 -7.93 13.84
N LEU A 39 8.12 -6.89 13.15
CA LEU A 39 7.98 -6.96 11.69
C LEU A 39 9.35 -6.98 11.00
N LYS A 40 10.36 -6.25 11.50
CA LYS A 40 11.74 -6.36 11.01
C LYS A 40 12.28 -7.79 11.18
N GLU A 41 12.04 -8.45 12.32
CA GLU A 41 12.43 -9.85 12.57
C GLU A 41 11.78 -10.84 11.59
N LEU A 42 10.58 -10.51 11.09
CA LEU A 42 9.89 -11.29 10.08
C LEU A 42 10.48 -10.99 8.69
N LEU A 43 10.52 -9.72 8.30
CA LEU A 43 10.91 -9.28 6.96
C LEU A 43 12.38 -9.58 6.66
N ILE A 44 13.28 -9.60 7.65
CA ILE A 44 14.69 -9.99 7.42
C ILE A 44 14.83 -11.42 6.87
N LYS A 45 13.85 -12.29 7.12
CA LYS A 45 13.81 -13.67 6.63
C LYS A 45 13.16 -13.76 5.24
N GLU A 46 12.46 -12.73 4.80
CA GLU A 46 11.87 -12.67 3.46
C GLU A 46 12.93 -12.27 2.42
N SER A 47 12.88 -12.92 1.27
CA SER A 47 13.68 -12.56 0.10
C SER A 47 13.20 -11.21 -0.48
N ASN A 48 14.03 -10.56 -1.30
CA ASN A 48 13.62 -9.37 -2.05
C ASN A 48 12.42 -9.63 -2.97
N ILE A 49 12.21 -10.90 -3.35
CA ILE A 49 11.08 -11.38 -4.13
C ILE A 49 10.33 -12.43 -3.32
N VAL A 50 9.04 -12.21 -3.09
CA VAL A 50 8.15 -13.23 -2.49
C VAL A 50 7.31 -13.92 -3.56
N HIS A 51 7.08 -15.23 -3.40
CA HIS A 51 6.21 -16.00 -4.28
C HIS A 51 4.83 -16.13 -3.64
N ILE A 52 3.79 -15.80 -4.40
CA ILE A 52 2.40 -15.78 -3.97
C ILE A 52 1.60 -16.71 -4.90
N GLN A 53 0.52 -17.29 -4.38
CA GLN A 53 -0.43 -18.08 -5.17
C GLN A 53 -1.77 -17.36 -5.24
N THR A 54 -2.46 -17.51 -6.36
CA THR A 54 -3.87 -17.12 -6.47
C THR A 54 -4.79 -18.02 -5.61
N PRO A 55 -5.97 -17.52 -5.18
CA PRO A 55 -6.49 -16.18 -5.41
C PRO A 55 -5.79 -15.11 -4.56
N VAL A 56 -5.62 -13.90 -5.10
CA VAL A 56 -5.02 -12.76 -4.40
C VAL A 56 -5.58 -11.43 -4.91
N THR A 57 -5.80 -10.50 -3.99
CA THR A 57 -6.17 -9.11 -4.29
C THR A 57 -4.93 -8.23 -4.26
N VAL A 58 -4.63 -7.61 -5.40
CA VAL A 58 -3.52 -6.67 -5.56
C VAL A 58 -4.04 -5.24 -5.38
N VAL A 59 -3.37 -4.48 -4.51
CA VAL A 59 -3.72 -3.11 -4.15
C VAL A 59 -2.56 -2.20 -4.54
N GLY A 60 -2.85 -1.13 -5.27
CA GLY A 60 -1.90 -0.09 -5.64
C GLY A 60 -1.69 0.92 -4.50
N ASP A 61 -1.38 2.16 -4.87
CA ASP A 61 -1.09 3.25 -3.95
C ASP A 61 -2.28 3.57 -3.04
N ILE A 62 -2.00 3.87 -1.77
CA ILE A 62 -3.00 4.24 -0.74
C ILE A 62 -2.80 5.69 -0.27
N HIS A 63 -1.55 6.13 -0.11
CA HIS A 63 -1.19 7.50 0.26
C HIS A 63 -1.96 8.05 1.48
N GLY A 64 -1.95 7.31 2.58
CA GLY A 64 -2.55 7.74 3.84
C GLY A 64 -4.06 7.99 3.80
N GLN A 65 -4.77 7.49 2.78
CA GLN A 65 -6.23 7.52 2.69
C GLN A 65 -6.84 6.35 3.47
N PHE A 66 -6.72 6.41 4.79
CA PHE A 66 -7.08 5.31 5.71
C PHE A 66 -8.52 4.80 5.55
N TYR A 67 -9.50 5.70 5.41
CA TYR A 67 -10.90 5.28 5.27
C TYR A 67 -11.15 4.56 3.93
N ASP A 68 -10.44 4.92 2.87
CA ASP A 68 -10.50 4.20 1.60
C ASP A 68 -9.80 2.84 1.68
N LEU A 69 -8.75 2.69 2.51
CA LEU A 69 -8.19 1.37 2.85
C LEU A 69 -9.23 0.48 3.57
N LEU A 70 -10.02 1.04 4.48
CA LEU A 70 -11.11 0.27 5.10
C LEU A 70 -12.16 -0.14 4.08
N GLU A 71 -12.49 0.73 3.12
CA GLU A 71 -13.41 0.43 2.03
C GLU A 71 -12.86 -0.67 1.10
N ILE A 72 -11.55 -0.67 0.82
CA ILE A 72 -10.87 -1.76 0.09
C ILE A 72 -11.10 -3.12 0.76
N PHE A 73 -11.10 -3.20 2.10
CA PHE A 73 -11.38 -4.45 2.81
C PHE A 73 -12.85 -4.85 2.77
N LYS A 74 -13.79 -3.89 2.72
CA LYS A 74 -15.21 -4.20 2.50
C LYS A 74 -15.47 -4.73 1.09
N ILE A 75 -14.79 -4.17 0.09
CA ILE A 75 -14.94 -4.53 -1.32
C ILE A 75 -14.25 -5.88 -1.62
N GLY A 76 -12.98 -6.03 -1.24
CA GLY A 76 -12.17 -7.22 -1.52
C GLY A 76 -12.29 -8.34 -0.50
N GLY A 77 -12.93 -8.08 0.64
CA GLY A 77 -13.05 -9.01 1.77
C GLY A 77 -11.95 -8.86 2.80
N PHE A 78 -12.31 -8.98 4.09
CA PHE A 78 -11.36 -8.79 5.18
C PHE A 78 -10.35 -9.95 5.30
N PRO A 79 -9.09 -9.66 5.65
CA PRO A 79 -8.17 -10.69 6.13
C PRO A 79 -8.73 -11.41 7.37
N PRO A 80 -8.50 -12.73 7.53
CA PRO A 80 -7.65 -13.60 6.71
C PRO A 80 -8.38 -14.27 5.54
N ASN A 81 -9.63 -13.92 5.27
CA ASN A 81 -10.45 -14.60 4.26
C ASN A 81 -9.98 -14.30 2.83
N THR A 82 -9.33 -13.15 2.63
CA THR A 82 -8.74 -12.71 1.36
C THR A 82 -7.22 -12.56 1.51
N ASN A 83 -6.47 -13.03 0.51
CA ASN A 83 -5.03 -12.78 0.39
C ASN A 83 -4.80 -11.41 -0.25
N TYR A 84 -3.85 -10.64 0.27
CA TYR A 84 -3.49 -9.32 -0.25
C TYR A 84 -2.01 -9.21 -0.61
N LEU A 85 -1.77 -8.55 -1.73
CA LEU A 85 -0.48 -7.98 -2.11
C LEU A 85 -0.65 -6.47 -2.26
N PHE A 86 0.03 -5.70 -1.42
CA PHE A 86 0.09 -4.25 -1.57
C PHE A 86 1.38 -3.84 -2.29
N LEU A 87 1.24 -2.93 -3.25
CA LEU A 87 2.33 -2.54 -4.15
C LEU A 87 3.14 -1.33 -3.66
N GLY A 88 2.97 -0.87 -2.42
CA GLY A 88 3.71 0.27 -1.85
C GLY A 88 2.90 1.57 -1.81
N ASP A 89 3.58 2.66 -1.44
CA ASP A 89 3.02 4.01 -1.29
C ASP A 89 1.83 4.04 -0.31
N TYR A 90 2.13 3.62 0.92
CA TYR A 90 1.21 3.59 2.05
C TYR A 90 1.01 4.96 2.68
N VAL A 91 2.05 5.80 2.62
CA VAL A 91 2.17 7.05 3.38
C VAL A 91 2.23 8.28 2.47
N ASP A 92 2.27 9.45 3.10
CA ASP A 92 2.24 10.80 2.52
C ASP A 92 0.92 11.15 1.85
N ARG A 93 0.78 12.45 1.52
CA ARG A 93 -0.32 13.05 0.73
C ARG A 93 -1.66 13.09 1.47
N GLY A 94 -2.14 11.95 1.94
CA GLY A 94 -3.29 11.84 2.84
C GLY A 94 -2.95 12.21 4.28
N TYR A 95 -3.99 12.37 5.10
CA TYR A 95 -3.85 12.82 6.50
C TYR A 95 -3.74 11.69 7.53
N HIS A 96 -3.86 10.43 7.09
CA HIS A 96 -3.92 9.25 7.96
C HIS A 96 -2.90 8.18 7.56
N SER A 97 -1.68 8.60 7.25
CA SER A 97 -0.58 7.70 6.91
C SER A 97 -0.21 6.81 8.09
N ILE A 98 -0.23 7.33 9.32
CA ILE A 98 0.14 6.54 10.52
C ILE A 98 -0.87 5.41 10.74
N GLU A 99 -2.16 5.71 10.70
CA GLU A 99 -3.25 4.74 10.83
C GLU A 99 -3.15 3.67 9.73
N THR A 100 -2.88 4.12 8.48
CA THR A 100 -2.72 3.25 7.31
C THR A 100 -1.58 2.26 7.50
N ILE A 101 -0.36 2.75 7.77
CA ILE A 101 0.81 1.88 7.87
C ILE A 101 0.76 0.99 9.10
N THR A 102 0.28 1.50 10.24
CA THR A 102 0.19 0.69 11.48
C THR A 102 -0.86 -0.43 11.36
N LEU A 103 -1.98 -0.19 10.66
CA LEU A 103 -2.94 -1.26 10.33
C LEU A 103 -2.29 -2.35 9.47
N LEU A 104 -1.57 -1.97 8.41
CA LEU A 104 -0.89 -2.94 7.53
C LEU A 104 0.22 -3.72 8.26
N ILE A 105 0.96 -3.08 9.18
CA ILE A 105 1.95 -3.76 10.02
C ILE A 105 1.31 -4.84 10.88
N VAL A 106 0.24 -4.50 11.61
CA VAL A 106 -0.45 -5.45 12.50
C VAL A 106 -1.08 -6.58 11.69
N LEU A 107 -1.68 -6.29 10.53
CA LEU A 107 -2.22 -7.30 9.62
C LEU A 107 -1.13 -8.24 9.07
N LYS A 108 0.04 -7.71 8.67
CA LYS A 108 1.18 -8.53 8.24
C LYS A 108 1.70 -9.42 9.36
N LEU A 109 1.81 -8.91 10.59
CA LEU A 109 2.23 -9.71 11.74
C LEU A 109 1.22 -10.81 12.08
N LYS A 110 -0.08 -10.51 12.03
CA LYS A 110 -1.14 -11.46 12.35
C LYS A 110 -1.33 -12.52 11.27
N TYR A 111 -1.18 -12.13 10.00
CA TYR A 111 -1.44 -12.99 8.85
C TYR A 111 -0.27 -12.97 7.85
N PRO A 112 0.92 -13.46 8.24
CA PRO A 112 2.16 -13.26 7.50
C PRO A 112 2.20 -13.89 6.11
N ASN A 113 1.44 -14.97 5.90
CA ASN A 113 1.32 -15.65 4.61
C ASN A 113 0.16 -15.13 3.75
N ARG A 114 -0.66 -14.22 4.30
CA ARG A 114 -1.87 -13.69 3.63
C ARG A 114 -1.70 -12.24 3.20
N ILE A 115 -0.85 -11.47 3.89
CA ILE A 115 -0.57 -10.06 3.61
C ILE A 115 0.89 -9.94 3.15
N ASN A 116 1.12 -9.30 2.00
CA ASN A 116 2.45 -9.01 1.49
C ASN A 116 2.56 -7.52 1.17
N LEU A 117 3.68 -6.90 1.54
CA LEU A 117 3.89 -5.45 1.47
C LEU A 117 5.15 -5.14 0.67
N ILE A 118 5.00 -4.66 -0.57
CA ILE A 118 6.11 -4.17 -1.39
C ILE A 118 6.48 -2.75 -0.98
N ARG A 119 7.75 -2.38 -1.08
CA ARG A 119 8.22 -1.02 -0.85
C ARG A 119 7.86 -0.12 -2.04
N GLY A 120 7.16 0.98 -1.78
CA GLY A 120 6.98 2.07 -2.74
C GLY A 120 8.08 3.12 -2.62
N ASN A 121 8.04 4.14 -3.48
CA ASN A 121 9.02 5.21 -3.41
C ASN A 121 8.77 6.17 -2.23
N HIS A 122 7.52 6.24 -1.74
CA HIS A 122 7.17 7.01 -0.55
C HIS A 122 7.65 6.38 0.76
N GLU A 123 7.98 5.09 0.77
CA GLU A 123 8.60 4.43 1.93
C GLU A 123 10.11 4.75 2.02
N SER A 124 10.45 6.04 2.04
CA SER A 124 11.80 6.60 2.10
C SER A 124 11.85 7.86 2.97
N ARG A 125 12.98 8.08 3.65
CA ARG A 125 13.18 9.26 4.52
C ARG A 125 13.15 10.55 3.72
N GLN A 126 13.73 10.56 2.52
CA GLN A 126 13.76 11.75 1.68
C GLN A 126 12.36 12.21 1.26
N ILE A 127 11.48 11.29 0.88
CA ILE A 127 10.14 11.62 0.40
C ILE A 127 9.23 11.97 1.57
N THR A 128 9.23 11.17 2.64
CA THR A 128 8.36 11.39 3.81
C THR A 128 8.61 12.70 4.55
N THR A 129 9.83 13.25 4.45
CA THR A 129 10.16 14.57 5.02
C THR A 129 9.41 15.71 4.30
N ASN A 130 9.12 15.53 3.01
CA ASN A 130 8.64 16.60 2.13
C ASN A 130 7.15 16.54 1.80
N TYR A 131 6.51 15.38 2.01
CA TYR A 131 5.16 15.11 1.46
C TYR A 131 4.07 14.80 2.49
N GLY A 132 4.34 15.11 3.76
CA GLY A 132 3.34 15.21 4.81
C GLY A 132 3.52 14.22 5.95
N PHE A 133 4.12 13.05 5.70
CA PHE A 133 4.21 12.01 6.72
C PHE A 133 5.05 12.42 7.95
N TYR A 134 6.18 13.09 7.74
CA TYR A 134 6.98 13.61 8.85
C TYR A 134 6.19 14.59 9.73
N THR A 135 5.48 15.54 9.10
CA THR A 135 4.64 16.50 9.81
C THR A 135 3.49 15.80 10.53
N GLU A 136 2.84 14.83 9.89
CA GLU A 136 1.77 14.03 10.51
C GLU A 136 2.26 13.34 11.79
N CYS A 137 3.44 12.72 11.74
CA CYS A 137 4.09 12.08 12.89
C CYS A 137 4.27 13.05 14.06
N LEU A 138 4.84 14.24 13.80
CA LEU A 138 5.06 15.25 14.84
C LEU A 138 3.74 15.80 15.40
N THR A 139 2.73 16.00 14.56
CA THR A 139 1.44 16.53 14.99
C THR A 139 0.67 15.54 15.85
N LYS A 140 0.65 14.25 15.49
CA LYS A 140 -0.15 13.22 16.18
C LYS A 140 0.53 12.68 17.44
N TYR A 141 1.86 12.59 17.46
CA TYR A 141 2.62 12.03 18.59
C TYR A 141 3.42 13.07 19.38
N GLY A 142 3.50 14.32 18.89
CA GLY A 142 4.24 15.42 19.50
C GLY A 142 5.69 15.52 19.00
N SER A 143 6.27 16.72 19.13
CA SER A 143 7.59 17.06 18.55
C SER A 143 8.78 16.26 19.09
N GLY A 144 8.64 15.62 20.26
CA GLY A 144 9.69 14.78 20.86
C GLY A 144 9.59 13.29 20.46
N SER A 145 8.57 12.91 19.69
CA SER A 145 8.31 11.53 19.30
C SER A 145 9.35 11.01 18.31
N LYS A 146 9.66 9.71 18.41
CA LYS A 146 10.52 8.99 17.46
C LYS A 146 9.73 8.22 16.40
N ILE A 147 8.41 8.39 16.34
CA ILE A 147 7.52 7.57 15.52
C ILE A 147 7.91 7.57 14.03
N TRP A 148 8.30 8.73 13.50
CA TRP A 148 8.77 8.84 12.11
C TRP A 148 10.03 8.00 11.89
N SER A 149 11.05 8.15 12.75
CA SER A 149 12.29 7.39 12.62
C SER A 149 12.05 5.87 12.73
N ILE A 150 11.19 5.45 13.67
CA ILE A 150 10.82 4.04 13.88
C ILE A 150 10.21 3.46 12.60
N LEU A 151 9.24 4.15 12.00
CA LEU A 151 8.55 3.70 10.80
C LEU A 151 9.46 3.74 9.56
N THR A 152 10.26 4.80 9.38
CA THR A 152 11.21 4.86 8.26
C THR A 152 12.32 3.82 8.36
N ASP A 153 12.74 3.44 9.57
CA ASP A 153 13.70 2.35 9.76
C ASP A 153 13.08 0.99 9.42
N LEU A 154 11.76 0.83 9.60
CA LEU A 154 11.04 -0.37 9.16
C LEU A 154 10.94 -0.43 7.63
N PHE A 155 10.77 0.71 6.95
CA PHE A 155 10.64 0.76 5.49
C PHE A 155 11.83 0.14 4.76
N ASP A 156 13.03 0.20 5.34
CA ASP A 156 14.24 -0.44 4.81
C ASP A 156 14.13 -1.98 4.69
N TYR A 157 13.18 -2.60 5.39
CA TYR A 157 13.01 -4.06 5.41
C TYR A 157 11.96 -4.56 4.41
N LEU A 158 11.11 -3.68 3.90
CA LEU A 158 10.04 -4.02 2.95
C LEU A 158 10.61 -4.66 1.68
N ILE A 159 9.93 -5.68 1.18
CA ILE A 159 10.35 -6.43 -0.01
C ILE A 159 10.25 -5.55 -1.28
N LEU A 160 10.97 -5.92 -2.33
CA LEU A 160 11.06 -5.09 -3.55
C LEU A 160 10.09 -5.52 -4.66
N SER A 161 9.70 -6.80 -4.68
CA SER A 161 8.79 -7.33 -5.69
C SER A 161 8.11 -8.61 -5.23
N ALA A 162 7.10 -9.04 -5.98
CA ALA A 162 6.47 -10.34 -5.80
C ALA A 162 6.27 -11.03 -7.15
N ILE A 163 6.17 -12.36 -7.12
CA ILE A 163 5.80 -13.18 -8.27
C ILE A 163 4.55 -13.98 -7.91
N ILE A 164 3.48 -13.80 -8.66
CA ILE A 164 2.22 -14.54 -8.48
C ILE A 164 2.19 -15.68 -9.51
N ASP A 165 1.88 -16.90 -9.04
CA ASP A 165 1.77 -18.13 -9.84
C ASP A 165 2.98 -18.42 -10.74
N ASN A 166 4.16 -17.92 -10.38
CA ASN A 166 5.40 -18.00 -11.15
C ASN A 166 5.35 -17.37 -12.56
N GLN A 167 4.28 -16.62 -12.88
CA GLN A 167 4.06 -16.08 -14.23
C GLN A 167 3.77 -14.59 -14.25
N LEU A 168 3.43 -13.98 -13.11
CA LEU A 168 3.00 -12.59 -13.01
C LEU A 168 3.98 -11.82 -12.12
N PHE A 169 4.68 -10.86 -12.70
CA PHE A 169 5.66 -10.05 -11.97
C PHE A 169 5.00 -8.80 -11.37
N CYS A 170 5.23 -8.55 -10.09
CA CYS A 170 4.65 -7.42 -9.36
C CYS A 170 5.75 -6.54 -8.78
N VAL A 171 5.66 -5.23 -9.01
CA VAL A 171 6.64 -4.23 -8.55
C VAL A 171 5.92 -2.89 -8.36
N HIS A 172 6.40 -2.01 -7.49
CA HIS A 172 5.77 -0.68 -7.33
C HIS A 172 5.91 0.19 -8.60
N GLY A 173 7.16 0.49 -8.94
CA GLY A 173 7.59 1.29 -10.07
C GLY A 173 7.51 0.49 -11.38
N GLY A 174 8.66 0.03 -11.84
CA GLY A 174 8.70 -0.72 -13.09
C GLY A 174 10.06 -1.34 -13.35
N LEU A 175 10.44 -1.35 -14.63
CA LEU A 175 11.65 -2.04 -15.06
C LEU A 175 12.90 -1.14 -14.94
N SER A 176 14.07 -1.79 -14.85
CA SER A 176 15.37 -1.14 -14.78
C SER A 176 16.27 -1.62 -15.92
N PRO A 177 17.10 -0.74 -16.53
CA PRO A 177 18.14 -1.19 -17.45
C PRO A 177 19.18 -2.11 -16.79
N ASN A 178 19.31 -2.03 -15.45
CA ASN A 178 20.22 -2.84 -14.65
C ASN A 178 19.60 -4.17 -14.18
N VAL A 179 18.30 -4.39 -14.43
CA VAL A 179 17.57 -5.59 -14.02
C VAL A 179 16.94 -6.25 -15.25
N GLN A 180 17.68 -7.17 -15.86
CA GLN A 180 17.18 -7.95 -17.01
C GLN A 180 16.54 -9.28 -16.57
N THR A 181 17.00 -9.82 -15.45
CA THR A 181 16.53 -11.08 -14.86
C THR A 181 16.10 -10.87 -13.42
N ILE A 182 15.15 -11.67 -12.92
CA ILE A 182 14.72 -11.61 -11.51
C ILE A 182 15.87 -11.88 -10.52
N ASP A 183 16.88 -12.66 -10.92
CA ASP A 183 18.06 -12.92 -10.09
C ASP A 183 18.82 -11.64 -9.73
N SER A 184 18.75 -10.61 -10.59
CA SER A 184 19.36 -9.30 -10.31
C SER A 184 18.65 -8.58 -9.16
N ILE A 185 17.35 -8.84 -8.95
CA ILE A 185 16.58 -8.30 -7.82
C ILE A 185 16.94 -9.05 -6.53
N LEU A 186 17.14 -10.37 -6.58
CA LEU A 186 17.47 -11.19 -5.41
C LEU A 186 18.76 -10.77 -4.70
N VAL A 187 19.72 -10.21 -5.44
CA VAL A 187 21.03 -9.79 -4.90
C VAL A 187 21.09 -8.32 -4.48
N ILE A 188 20.00 -7.55 -4.61
CA ILE A 188 19.96 -6.16 -4.16
C ILE A 188 20.05 -6.12 -2.64
N ASP A 189 21.00 -5.36 -2.10
CA ASP A 189 20.97 -4.99 -0.69
C ASP A 189 19.87 -3.93 -0.46
N ARG A 190 18.72 -4.38 0.03
CA ARG A 190 17.52 -3.55 0.24
C ARG A 190 17.49 -2.82 1.59
N PHE A 191 18.30 -3.24 2.56
CA PHE A 191 18.24 -2.79 3.97
C PHE A 191 18.90 -1.42 4.17
N LYS A 192 18.43 -0.44 3.41
CA LYS A 192 18.95 0.92 3.35
C LYS A 192 17.91 1.86 2.77
N GLU A 193 18.18 3.15 2.92
CA GLU A 193 17.46 4.20 2.21
C GLU A 193 17.50 3.96 0.69
N ILE A 194 16.40 4.28 0.01
CA ILE A 194 16.33 4.18 -1.45
C ILE A 194 17.40 5.10 -2.06
N PRO A 195 18.36 4.57 -2.85
CA PRO A 195 19.39 5.40 -3.46
C PRO A 195 18.80 6.34 -4.52
N HIS A 196 19.55 7.37 -4.91
CA HIS A 196 19.12 8.27 -5.98
C HIS A 196 19.10 7.60 -7.37
N ASP A 197 19.91 6.56 -7.57
CA ASP A 197 20.00 5.80 -8.81
C ASP A 197 20.25 4.30 -8.56
N GLY A 198 20.26 3.54 -9.66
CA GLY A 198 20.52 2.11 -9.63
C GLY A 198 19.25 1.25 -9.51
N PRO A 199 19.40 -0.09 -9.48
CA PRO A 199 18.30 -1.02 -9.69
C PRO A 199 17.18 -0.89 -8.66
N MET A 200 17.50 -0.59 -7.39
CA MET A 200 16.50 -0.38 -6.35
C MET A 200 15.66 0.89 -6.59
N ALA A 201 16.31 1.99 -6.97
CA ALA A 201 15.63 3.24 -7.30
C ALA A 201 14.73 3.05 -8.54
N ASP A 202 15.26 2.41 -9.58
CA ASP A 202 14.53 2.15 -10.81
C ASP A 202 13.26 1.30 -10.57
N LEU A 203 13.36 0.25 -9.74
CA LEU A 203 12.22 -0.62 -9.43
C LEU A 203 11.05 0.13 -8.78
N VAL A 204 11.31 1.22 -8.04
CA VAL A 204 10.25 2.01 -7.39
C VAL A 204 9.87 3.29 -8.14
N TRP A 205 10.72 3.81 -9.06
CA TRP A 205 10.48 5.09 -9.74
C TRP A 205 10.17 4.99 -11.24
N SER A 206 10.43 3.85 -11.87
CA SER A 206 10.26 3.71 -13.32
C SER A 206 8.80 3.64 -13.77
N ASP A 207 8.53 4.14 -14.98
CA ASP A 207 7.20 4.29 -15.56
C ASP A 207 7.09 3.73 -16.99
N PRO A 208 5.99 3.04 -17.36
CA PRO A 208 5.70 2.74 -18.75
C PRO A 208 5.38 4.01 -19.56
N ASP A 209 5.79 4.03 -20.82
CA ASP A 209 5.46 5.09 -21.78
C ASP A 209 5.08 4.48 -23.14
N LEU A 210 3.85 4.72 -23.59
CA LEU A 210 3.29 4.14 -24.82
C LEU A 210 3.99 4.61 -26.10
N GLU A 211 4.63 5.78 -26.07
CA GLU A 211 5.30 6.38 -27.23
C GLU A 211 6.74 5.87 -27.37
N LEU A 212 7.28 5.20 -26.34
CA LEU A 212 8.63 4.70 -26.34
C LEU A 212 8.73 3.23 -26.77
N LEU A 213 9.86 2.91 -27.40
CA LEU A 213 10.25 1.53 -27.68
C LEU A 213 11.21 0.99 -26.60
N ASN A 214 12.18 1.81 -26.17
CA ASN A 214 13.26 1.43 -25.26
C ASN A 214 13.22 2.28 -23.98
N PHE A 215 14.24 2.18 -23.13
CA PHE A 215 14.40 3.04 -21.97
C PHE A 215 14.70 4.50 -22.33
N ARG A 216 14.22 5.43 -21.51
CA ARG A 216 14.58 6.85 -21.48
C ARG A 216 14.73 7.29 -20.02
N ILE A 217 15.65 8.20 -19.73
CA ILE A 217 15.79 8.78 -18.38
C ILE A 217 14.46 9.44 -17.98
N SER A 218 13.98 9.17 -16.78
CA SER A 218 12.72 9.71 -16.28
C SER A 218 12.81 11.21 -16.03
N SER A 219 11.74 11.94 -16.34
CA SER A 219 11.58 13.35 -15.96
C SER A 219 11.38 13.55 -14.45
N ARG A 220 11.12 12.47 -13.69
CA ARG A 220 11.01 12.52 -12.22
C ARG A 220 12.33 12.82 -11.51
N GLY A 221 13.46 12.70 -12.21
CA GLY A 221 14.80 12.82 -11.62
C GLY A 221 15.32 11.54 -10.96
N ALA A 222 14.53 10.46 -10.97
CA ALA A 222 14.92 9.11 -10.57
C ALA A 222 14.19 8.08 -11.46
N GLY A 223 14.79 6.91 -11.66
CA GLY A 223 14.25 5.84 -12.50
C GLY A 223 14.23 6.16 -14.00
N TYR A 224 13.49 5.34 -14.74
CA TYR A 224 13.41 5.41 -16.20
C TYR A 224 11.97 5.35 -16.70
N GLN A 225 11.70 5.97 -17.84
CA GLN A 225 10.56 5.59 -18.66
C GLN A 225 10.94 4.37 -19.50
N PHE A 226 10.03 3.42 -19.70
CA PHE A 226 10.29 2.21 -20.49
C PHE A 226 9.19 1.90 -21.50
N GLY A 227 9.63 1.47 -22.69
CA GLY A 227 8.77 1.14 -23.82
C GLY A 227 8.55 -0.36 -24.06
N VAL A 228 7.81 -0.67 -25.13
CA VAL A 228 7.34 -2.03 -25.43
C VAL A 228 8.45 -3.06 -25.65
N ASN A 229 9.61 -2.69 -26.21
CA ASN A 229 10.70 -3.64 -26.44
C ASN A 229 11.34 -4.08 -25.13
N VAL A 230 11.44 -3.17 -24.15
CA VAL A 230 11.93 -3.47 -22.80
C VAL A 230 11.02 -4.51 -22.15
N VAL A 231 9.71 -4.26 -22.18
CA VAL A 231 8.69 -5.15 -21.61
C VAL A 231 8.74 -6.52 -22.25
N ASN A 232 8.72 -6.59 -23.59
CA ASN A 232 8.76 -7.86 -24.31
C ASN A 232 10.02 -8.67 -23.99
N LYS A 233 11.18 -8.02 -23.93
CA LYS A 233 12.44 -8.67 -23.58
C LYS A 233 12.40 -9.21 -22.15
N PHE A 234 11.98 -8.40 -21.18
CA PHE A 234 11.92 -8.81 -19.77
C PHE A 234 10.95 -9.97 -19.54
N LEU A 235 9.73 -9.89 -20.09
CA LEU A 235 8.74 -10.96 -19.98
C LEU A 235 9.25 -12.27 -20.61
N THR A 236 9.86 -12.19 -21.79
CA THR A 236 10.39 -13.37 -22.50
C THR A 236 11.53 -14.04 -21.73
N ILE A 237 12.51 -13.27 -21.26
CA ILE A 237 13.67 -13.80 -20.54
C ILE A 237 13.25 -14.49 -19.23
N ASN A 238 12.33 -13.87 -18.49
CA ASN A 238 11.90 -14.35 -17.18
C ASN A 238 10.69 -15.30 -17.25
N LYS A 239 10.19 -15.61 -18.45
CA LYS A 239 9.01 -16.45 -18.69
C LYS A 239 7.75 -15.96 -17.98
N PHE A 240 7.59 -14.63 -17.91
CA PHE A 240 6.40 -13.99 -17.37
C PHE A 240 5.42 -13.64 -18.48
N GLU A 241 4.14 -13.57 -18.11
CA GLU A 241 3.05 -13.19 -19.00
C GLU A 241 2.72 -11.69 -18.86
N ARG A 242 2.73 -11.17 -17.62
CA ARG A 242 2.30 -9.80 -17.30
C ARG A 242 3.12 -9.17 -16.18
N ILE A 243 3.12 -7.85 -16.16
CA ILE A 243 3.62 -7.01 -15.07
C ILE A 243 2.43 -6.29 -14.43
N TYR A 244 2.31 -6.37 -13.11
CA TYR A 244 1.39 -5.57 -12.30
C TYR A 244 2.18 -4.55 -11.49
N ARG A 245 1.74 -3.29 -11.52
CA ARG A 245 2.45 -2.17 -10.92
C ARG A 245 1.53 -1.08 -10.40
N ALA A 246 2.06 -0.04 -9.73
CA ALA A 246 1.28 1.05 -9.15
C ALA A 246 1.84 2.46 -9.50
N HIS A 247 2.08 3.40 -8.57
CA HIS A 247 2.84 4.68 -8.70
C HIS A 247 2.28 5.78 -9.62
N GLN A 248 1.61 5.43 -10.72
CA GLN A 248 1.05 6.38 -11.69
C GLN A 248 -0.44 6.52 -11.44
N LEU A 249 -0.85 7.74 -11.09
CA LEU A 249 -2.26 8.12 -10.96
C LEU A 249 -3.03 7.72 -12.23
N CYS A 250 -4.05 6.89 -12.04
CA CYS A 250 -4.96 6.45 -13.10
C CYS A 250 -6.35 7.03 -12.84
N ASN A 251 -6.88 7.82 -13.78
CA ASN A 251 -8.19 8.47 -13.59
C ASN A 251 -9.35 7.49 -13.36
N GLU A 252 -9.31 6.32 -14.01
CA GLU A 252 -10.32 5.25 -13.82
C GLU A 252 -9.87 4.18 -12.80
N GLY A 253 -8.85 4.47 -11.99
CA GLY A 253 -8.33 3.56 -10.97
C GLY A 253 -7.40 2.45 -11.49
N TYR A 254 -7.24 2.31 -12.81
CA TYR A 254 -6.26 1.42 -13.42
C TYR A 254 -5.87 1.92 -14.82
N GLN A 255 -4.78 1.38 -15.36
CA GLN A 255 -4.39 1.59 -16.75
C GLN A 255 -3.70 0.35 -17.31
N THR A 256 -4.06 -0.05 -18.52
CA THR A 256 -3.47 -1.20 -19.20
C THR A 256 -2.63 -0.76 -20.40
N PHE A 257 -1.43 -1.32 -20.53
CA PHE A 257 -0.49 -1.03 -21.60
C PHE A 257 -0.24 -2.27 -22.45
N TRP A 258 -0.05 -2.05 -23.76
CA TRP A 258 0.34 -3.08 -24.74
C TRP A 258 -0.42 -4.41 -24.62
N LYS A 259 -1.76 -4.34 -24.67
CA LYS A 259 -2.67 -5.50 -24.56
C LYS A 259 -2.50 -6.29 -23.24
N GLY A 260 -2.38 -5.61 -22.10
CA GLY A 260 -2.35 -6.28 -20.80
C GLY A 260 -0.98 -6.76 -20.34
N LYS A 261 0.09 -6.47 -21.10
CA LYS A 261 1.46 -6.86 -20.71
C LYS A 261 1.96 -6.11 -19.49
N VAL A 262 1.55 -4.85 -19.33
CA VAL A 262 1.78 -4.06 -18.11
C VAL A 262 0.44 -3.48 -17.69
N ASN A 263 0.13 -3.59 -16.41
CA ASN A 263 -1.09 -3.05 -15.83
C ASN A 263 -0.77 -2.27 -14.57
N THR A 264 -1.23 -1.03 -14.53
CA THR A 264 -1.14 -0.16 -13.37
C THR A 264 -2.43 -0.27 -12.56
N VAL A 265 -2.31 -0.51 -11.26
CA VAL A 265 -3.38 -0.50 -10.27
C VAL A 265 -3.22 0.78 -9.43
N TRP A 266 -4.29 1.54 -9.27
CA TRP A 266 -4.31 2.73 -8.42
C TRP A 266 -5.45 2.62 -7.41
N SER A 267 -5.14 2.66 -6.11
CA SER A 267 -6.11 2.31 -5.07
C SER A 267 -6.51 3.50 -4.15
N ALA A 268 -6.12 4.73 -4.49
CA ALA A 268 -6.47 5.95 -3.76
C ALA A 268 -7.50 6.81 -4.55
N PRO A 269 -8.82 6.66 -4.29
CA PRO A 269 -9.85 7.39 -5.01
C PRO A 269 -9.85 8.86 -4.59
N ASN A 270 -10.32 9.75 -5.48
CA ASN A 270 -10.28 11.20 -5.29
C ASN A 270 -8.95 11.66 -4.68
N TYR A 271 -7.84 11.26 -5.30
CA TYR A 271 -6.50 11.38 -4.73
C TYR A 271 -6.20 12.81 -4.21
N CYS A 272 -5.49 12.89 -3.08
CA CYS A 272 -5.28 14.14 -2.34
C CYS A 272 -6.60 14.87 -2.00
N TYR A 273 -7.72 14.15 -1.94
CA TYR A 273 -9.07 14.64 -1.72
C TYR A 273 -9.58 15.66 -2.75
N ARG A 274 -8.96 15.72 -3.94
CA ARG A 274 -9.25 16.77 -4.94
C ARG A 274 -9.08 16.36 -6.40
N CYS A 275 -8.43 15.24 -6.69
CA CYS A 275 -8.13 14.84 -8.07
C CYS A 275 -9.37 14.32 -8.82
N GLY A 276 -10.41 13.87 -8.11
CA GLY A 276 -11.64 13.37 -8.73
C GLY A 276 -11.50 12.05 -9.53
N ASN A 277 -10.36 11.37 -9.43
CA ASN A 277 -10.16 10.05 -10.01
C ASN A 277 -10.91 8.97 -9.23
N LYS A 278 -11.14 7.83 -9.88
CA LYS A 278 -11.55 6.58 -9.23
C LYS A 278 -10.34 5.79 -8.72
N ALA A 279 -10.61 4.72 -7.99
CA ALA A 279 -9.63 3.72 -7.61
C ALA A 279 -10.06 2.33 -8.06
N SER A 280 -9.14 1.38 -8.03
CA SER A 280 -9.43 -0.03 -8.20
C SER A 280 -8.56 -0.90 -7.31
N ILE A 281 -9.05 -2.10 -7.04
CA ILE A 281 -8.22 -3.24 -6.66
C ILE A 281 -8.23 -4.25 -7.81
N LEU A 282 -7.15 -5.00 -7.96
CA LEU A 282 -7.04 -6.07 -8.93
C LEU A 282 -7.30 -7.41 -8.23
N GLU A 283 -8.43 -8.04 -8.52
CA GLU A 283 -8.75 -9.37 -8.00
C GLU A 283 -8.27 -10.42 -9.01
N LEU A 284 -7.21 -11.15 -8.66
CA LEU A 284 -6.68 -12.29 -9.42
C LEU A 284 -7.27 -13.58 -8.86
N PHE A 285 -8.10 -14.26 -9.66
CA PHE A 285 -8.67 -15.57 -9.30
C PHE A 285 -7.74 -16.70 -9.73
N ASP A 286 -7.10 -16.52 -10.88
CA ASP A 286 -5.98 -17.29 -11.39
C ASP A 286 -5.19 -16.41 -12.38
N LYS A 287 -4.21 -17.00 -13.08
CA LYS A 287 -3.34 -16.28 -14.01
C LYS A 287 -4.05 -15.66 -15.23
N ASP A 288 -5.18 -16.22 -15.64
CA ASP A 288 -5.92 -15.83 -16.85
C ASP A 288 -7.22 -15.09 -16.47
N ASN A 289 -7.77 -15.36 -15.29
CA ASN A 289 -9.01 -14.79 -14.80
C ASN A 289 -8.73 -13.74 -13.72
N PHE A 290 -8.89 -12.47 -14.10
CA PHE A 290 -8.78 -11.34 -13.20
C PHE A 290 -9.76 -10.24 -13.54
N ARG A 291 -10.00 -9.32 -12.60
CA ARG A 291 -10.77 -8.10 -12.87
C ARG A 291 -10.25 -6.93 -12.05
N PHE A 292 -10.41 -5.73 -12.60
CA PHE A 292 -10.31 -4.49 -11.84
C PHE A 292 -11.67 -4.21 -11.20
N ASN A 293 -11.72 -4.22 -9.89
CA ASN A 293 -12.90 -3.84 -9.13
C ASN A 293 -12.78 -2.35 -8.80
N VAL A 294 -13.46 -1.52 -9.59
CA VAL A 294 -13.36 -0.05 -9.57
C VAL A 294 -14.36 0.53 -8.56
N PHE A 295 -13.91 1.50 -7.77
CA PHE A 295 -14.70 2.16 -6.74
C PHE A 295 -14.38 3.66 -6.62
N ASP A 296 -15.34 4.39 -6.06
CA ASP A 296 -15.23 5.82 -5.75
C ASP A 296 -14.74 6.02 -4.30
N ALA A 297 -14.50 7.28 -3.91
CA ALA A 297 -14.07 7.58 -2.54
C ALA A 297 -15.11 7.16 -1.51
N SER A 298 -14.62 6.70 -0.35
CA SER A 298 -15.49 6.34 0.77
C SER A 298 -16.25 7.56 1.29
N PRO A 299 -17.51 7.41 1.74
CA PRO A 299 -18.26 8.51 2.36
C PRO A 299 -17.54 9.10 3.57
N GLU A 300 -16.77 8.29 4.29
CA GLU A 300 -15.95 8.71 5.43
C GLU A 300 -14.76 9.59 5.00
N SER A 301 -14.05 9.26 3.92
CA SER A 301 -12.99 10.11 3.37
C SER A 301 -13.51 11.49 2.99
N ASP A 302 -14.68 11.55 2.32
CA ASP A 302 -15.28 12.83 1.92
C ASP A 302 -15.66 13.67 3.15
N LYS A 303 -16.30 13.07 4.16
CA LYS A 303 -16.65 13.74 5.41
C LYS A 303 -15.42 14.32 6.11
N GLU A 304 -14.33 13.55 6.17
CA GLU A 304 -13.11 13.98 6.86
C GLU A 304 -12.44 15.16 6.14
N TYR A 305 -12.41 15.13 4.81
CA TYR A 305 -11.94 16.25 4.01
C TYR A 305 -12.72 17.54 4.28
N PHE A 306 -14.07 17.47 4.30
CA PHE A 306 -14.89 18.64 4.60
C PHE A 306 -14.68 19.18 6.02
N LYS A 307 -14.46 18.32 7.02
CA LYS A 307 -14.12 18.77 8.38
C LYS A 307 -12.80 19.53 8.41
N LEU A 308 -11.78 19.05 7.71
CA LEU A 308 -10.46 19.68 7.68
C LEU A 308 -10.50 21.04 6.99
N ILE A 309 -11.27 21.19 5.91
CA ILE A 309 -11.43 22.48 5.22
C ILE A 309 -12.27 23.45 6.06
N ASN A 310 -13.44 23.02 6.53
CA ASN A 310 -14.34 23.93 7.27
C ASN A 310 -13.76 24.31 8.64
N GLY A 311 -12.95 23.44 9.26
CA GLY A 311 -12.21 23.75 10.48
C GLY A 311 -11.02 24.71 10.27
N ALA A 312 -10.55 24.87 9.04
CA ALA A 312 -9.53 25.86 8.67
C ALA A 312 -10.13 27.25 8.43
N ASP A 313 -11.38 27.33 7.95
CA ASP A 313 -12.05 28.59 7.63
C ASP A 313 -12.59 29.34 8.87
N GLU A 314 -12.82 28.68 10.00
CA GLU A 314 -13.27 29.34 11.24
C GLU A 314 -12.15 30.02 12.06
N ASN A 315 -10.86 29.79 11.73
CA ASN A 315 -9.72 30.35 12.47
C ASN A 315 -8.83 31.26 11.60
N GLY A 316 -9.45 32.30 11.02
CA GLY A 316 -8.73 33.48 10.55
C GLY A 316 -8.11 34.27 11.71
N GLY A 317 -6.95 33.83 12.23
CA GLY A 317 -6.19 34.56 13.25
C GLY A 317 -4.97 33.78 13.75
N MET A 318 -3.78 34.39 13.69
CA MET A 318 -2.53 33.83 14.21
C MET A 318 -2.58 33.43 15.70
N ASN A 319 -1.78 32.40 16.01
CA ASN A 319 -1.30 31.88 17.31
C ASN A 319 -2.06 30.71 17.97
N GLY A 320 -1.34 29.59 18.11
CA GLY A 320 -1.39 28.74 19.30
C GLY A 320 -2.31 27.51 19.26
N THR A 321 -1.69 26.32 19.19
CA THR A 321 -2.14 25.05 19.80
C THR A 321 -3.62 24.68 19.63
N ALA A 322 -3.95 23.93 18.58
CA ALA A 322 -5.18 23.13 18.54
C ALA A 322 -4.87 21.70 18.98
N SER A 323 -5.23 21.35 20.22
CA SER A 323 -5.30 19.98 20.69
C SER A 323 -6.51 19.30 20.06
N LEU A 324 -6.30 18.27 19.25
CA LEU A 324 -7.38 17.39 18.78
C LEU A 324 -7.82 16.48 19.93
N GLY A 325 -8.81 16.95 20.69
CA GLY A 325 -9.56 16.11 21.63
C GLY A 325 -10.49 15.18 20.86
N ILE A 326 -10.17 13.88 20.87
CA ILE A 326 -11.00 12.83 20.31
C ILE A 326 -12.26 12.70 21.17
N ASN A 327 -13.42 13.09 20.61
CA ASN A 327 -14.71 12.84 21.24
C ASN A 327 -15.09 11.38 20.94
N SER A 328 -14.98 10.54 21.96
CA SER A 328 -15.32 9.12 21.92
C SER A 328 -16.83 8.96 22.09
N ASN A 329 -17.57 8.86 20.98
CA ASN A 329 -18.91 8.28 20.95
C ASN A 329 -19.20 7.84 19.50
N LEU A 330 -18.64 6.70 19.12
CA LEU A 330 -19.15 5.92 18.00
C LEU A 330 -19.89 4.72 18.59
N ASP A 331 -21.17 4.65 18.21
CA ASP A 331 -22.22 3.81 18.75
C ASP A 331 -21.86 2.31 18.65
N GLU A 332 -21.88 1.63 19.80
CA GLU A 332 -21.46 0.23 19.98
C GLU A 332 -22.35 -0.77 19.19
N GLN A 333 -23.51 -0.30 18.74
CA GLN A 333 -24.51 -1.08 18.01
C GLN A 333 -24.13 -1.28 16.52
N SER A 334 -23.52 -0.27 15.88
CA SER A 334 -23.12 -0.33 14.45
C SER A 334 -22.02 -1.38 14.18
N PHE A 335 -21.16 -1.62 15.18
CA PHE A 335 -20.05 -2.57 15.07
C PHE A 335 -20.51 -4.04 15.21
N LYS A 336 -21.60 -4.30 15.95
CA LYS A 336 -22.17 -5.66 16.03
C LYS A 336 -22.82 -6.08 14.72
N ASP A 337 -23.42 -5.14 14.00
CA ASP A 337 -24.02 -5.41 12.68
C ASP A 337 -22.93 -5.67 11.61
N LEU A 338 -21.76 -5.04 11.72
CA LEU A 338 -20.59 -5.29 10.85
C LEU A 338 -19.96 -6.69 11.03
N LEU A 339 -20.13 -7.33 12.19
CA LEU A 339 -19.57 -8.66 12.48
C LEU A 339 -20.59 -9.80 12.34
N TYR A 340 -21.90 -9.51 12.32
CA TYR A 340 -22.96 -10.51 12.36
C TYR A 340 -23.91 -10.58 11.15
N ASP A 341 -23.81 -9.69 10.15
CA ASP A 341 -24.65 -9.82 8.96
C ASP A 341 -24.11 -10.88 7.98
N ASN A 342 -24.35 -12.15 8.33
CA ASN A 342 -24.08 -13.30 7.47
C ASN A 342 -25.36 -13.83 6.78
N THR A 343 -26.47 -13.09 6.80
CA THR A 343 -27.72 -13.54 6.18
C THR A 343 -28.61 -12.39 5.73
N SER A 344 -28.25 -11.69 4.66
CA SER A 344 -29.27 -11.23 3.68
C SER A 344 -28.66 -10.73 2.37
N ASN A 345 -28.79 -11.56 1.33
CA ASN A 345 -28.73 -11.14 -0.06
C ASN A 345 -29.76 -10.04 -0.33
N ASN A 346 -29.32 -8.85 -0.73
CA ASN A 346 -29.80 -8.11 -1.91
C ASN A 346 -29.34 -6.65 -1.86
N PHE A 347 -28.31 -6.29 -2.62
CA PHE A 347 -28.22 -5.08 -3.47
C PHE A 347 -26.88 -5.11 -4.21
N ILE A 348 -26.76 -6.01 -5.17
CA ILE A 348 -25.62 -6.03 -6.10
C ILE A 348 -25.89 -4.96 -7.17
N ARG A 349 -25.32 -3.76 -7.02
CA ARG A 349 -25.11 -2.88 -8.18
C ARG A 349 -23.92 -3.45 -8.96
N ARG A 350 -24.23 -4.33 -9.92
CA ARG A 350 -23.27 -4.84 -10.91
C ARG A 350 -22.79 -3.65 -11.76
N ALA A 351 -21.50 -3.33 -11.69
CA ALA A 351 -20.86 -2.49 -12.70
C ALA A 351 -20.85 -3.26 -14.05
N PRO A 352 -21.02 -2.58 -15.19
CA PRO A 352 -21.11 -3.26 -16.49
C PRO A 352 -19.79 -3.94 -16.85
N TYR A 353 -19.92 -5.22 -17.22
CA TYR A 353 -18.88 -6.09 -17.76
C TYR A 353 -18.39 -5.49 -19.09
N VAL A 354 -17.09 -5.19 -19.21
CA VAL A 354 -16.47 -4.79 -20.48
C VAL A 354 -15.60 -5.96 -20.96
N GLU A 355 -16.10 -6.73 -21.93
CA GLU A 355 -15.32 -7.74 -22.64
C GLU A 355 -14.28 -7.06 -23.53
N TYR A 356 -13.00 -7.34 -23.31
CA TYR A 356 -11.96 -7.10 -24.30
C TYR A 356 -11.76 -8.37 -25.11
N PHE A 357 -12.10 -8.31 -26.41
CA PHE A 357 -11.81 -9.38 -27.37
C PHE A 357 -10.28 -9.55 -27.55
N MET A 358 -9.89 -10.81 -27.74
CA MET A 358 -8.55 -11.40 -27.96
C MET A 358 -7.51 -10.57 -28.73
#